data_AF-A0A535VR90-F1
#
_entry.id   AF-A0A535VR90-F1
#
_cell.length_a   1.000
_cell.length_b   1.000
_cell.length_c   1.000
_cell.angle_alpha   90.00
_cell.angle_beta   90.00
_cell.angle_gamma   90.00
#
_symmetry.space_group_name_H-M   'P 1'
#
loop_
_entity.id
_entity.type
_entity.pdbx_description
1 polymer ?
#
loop_
_entity_poly.entity_id
_entity_poly.type
_entity_poly.pdbx_seq_one_letter_code
_entity_poly.pdbx_strand_id
1 'polypeptide(L)' 'MLYNQIRRPITVDIAPSGSACQWCGKPAGLRLTVQGDKAYNEGRYFCQLCGDEFVRTVADTLMREVIFEEYVLTNA' A
#
# COMPACT_ATOMS: atom_id res chain seq x y z
N MET A 1 -24.97 -2.56 11.76
CA MET A 1 -24.14 -3.72 11.37
C MET A 1 -22.72 -3.22 11.23
N LEU A 2 -21.77 -3.81 11.96
CA LEU A 2 -20.38 -3.36 12.02
C LEU A 2 -19.60 -3.93 10.83
N TYR A 3 -19.47 -3.18 9.74
CA TYR A 3 -18.66 -3.59 8.60
C TYR A 3 -17.18 -3.41 8.95
N ASN A 4 -16.50 -4.50 9.31
CA ASN A 4 -15.04 -4.54 9.36
C ASN A 4 -14.51 -4.49 7.92
N GLN A 5 -14.41 -3.28 7.35
CA GLN A 5 -13.73 -3.07 6.08
C GLN A 5 -12.23 -3.18 6.33
N ILE A 6 -11.67 -4.38 6.16
CA ILE A 6 -10.20 -4.54 6.06
C ILE A 6 -9.78 -3.87 4.76
N ARG A 7 -9.39 -2.59 4.84
CA ARG A 7 -8.87 -1.88 3.68
C ARG A 7 -7.49 -2.44 3.35
N ARG A 8 -7.44 -3.16 2.23
CA ARG A 8 -6.27 -3.57 1.44
C ARG A 8 -4.97 -3.73 2.25
N PRO A 9 -4.72 -4.91 2.85
CA PRO A 9 -3.50 -5.12 3.61
C PRO A 9 -2.28 -5.00 2.69
N ILE A 10 -1.25 -4.29 3.16
CA ILE A 10 0.08 -4.38 2.55
C ILE A 10 0.75 -5.61 3.12
N THR A 11 1.17 -6.54 2.26
CA THR A 11 2.05 -7.63 2.66
C THR A 11 3.48 -7.11 2.67
N VAL A 12 4.20 -7.42 3.77
CA VAL A 12 5.61 -7.06 3.95
C VAL A 12 6.43 -8.33 3.93
N ASP A 13 7.30 -8.45 2.95
CA ASP A 13 8.28 -9.54 2.81
C ASP A 13 9.71 -9.01 2.80
N ILE A 14 10.69 -9.91 2.93
CA ILE A 14 12.10 -9.58 2.78
C ILE A 14 12.44 -9.50 1.28
N ALA A 15 13.13 -8.43 0.87
CA ALA A 15 13.65 -8.31 -0.48
C ALA A 15 14.76 -9.34 -0.75
N PRO A 16 14.83 -9.96 -1.94
CA PRO A 16 15.97 -10.81 -2.32
C PRO A 16 17.30 -10.05 -2.20
N SER A 17 18.36 -10.74 -1.76
CA SER A 17 19.70 -10.15 -1.68
C SER A 17 20.13 -9.51 -3.00
N GLY A 18 20.71 -8.31 -2.93
CA GLY A 18 21.14 -7.54 -4.11
C GLY A 18 20.02 -6.74 -4.79
N SER A 19 18.78 -6.80 -4.30
CA SER A 19 17.70 -5.97 -4.81
C SER A 19 17.97 -4.48 -4.56
N ALA A 20 17.58 -3.64 -5.51
CA ALA A 20 17.63 -2.19 -5.39
C ALA A 20 16.23 -1.63 -5.12
N CYS A 21 16.17 -0.58 -4.31
CA CYS A 21 14.95 0.18 -4.07
C CYS A 21 14.51 0.85 -5.37
N GLN A 22 13.25 0.63 -5.74
CA GLN A 22 12.70 1.15 -6.99
C GLN A 22 12.49 2.67 -6.99
N TRP A 23 12.57 3.33 -5.82
CA TRP A 23 12.42 4.79 -5.71
C TRP A 23 13.76 5.52 -5.65
N CYS A 24 14.73 5.02 -4.90
CA CYS A 24 16.00 5.74 -4.66
C CYS A 24 17.25 4.99 -5.12
N GLY A 25 17.12 3.76 -5.63
CA GLY A 25 18.24 2.94 -6.11
C GLY A 25 19.14 2.34 -5.01
N LYS A 26 18.98 2.73 -3.74
CA LYS A 26 19.72 2.15 -2.59
C LYS A 26 19.35 0.69 -2.36
N PRO A 27 20.15 -0.11 -1.64
CA PRO A 27 19.81 -1.50 -1.33
C PRO A 27 18.40 -1.62 -0.71
N ALA A 28 17.60 -2.54 -1.24
CA ALA A 28 16.28 -2.85 -0.72
C ALA A 28 16.39 -3.91 0.38
N GLY A 29 15.58 -3.75 1.42
CA GLY A 29 15.36 -4.75 2.46
C GLY A 29 13.92 -5.27 2.49
N LEU A 30 13.00 -4.55 1.84
CA LEU A 30 11.57 -4.81 1.88
C LEU A 30 11.04 -5.12 0.49
N ARG A 31 10.12 -6.08 0.40
CA ARG A 31 9.20 -6.25 -0.72
C ARG A 31 7.79 -5.96 -0.20
N LEU A 32 7.13 -4.95 -0.77
CA LEU A 32 5.79 -4.53 -0.36
C LEU A 32 4.79 -4.82 -1.48
N THR A 33 3.69 -5.50 -1.15
CA THR A 33 2.62 -5.84 -2.11
C THR A 33 1.29 -5.29 -1.60
N VAL A 34 0.59 -4.51 -2.43
CA VAL A 34 -0.75 -3.99 -2.08
C VAL A 34 -1.79 -5.03 -2.48
N GLN A 35 -2.52 -5.58 -1.51
CA GLN A 35 -3.57 -6.56 -1.79
C GLN A 35 -4.87 -5.84 -2.21
N GLY A 36 -5.54 -6.30 -3.26
CA GLY A 36 -6.93 -5.89 -3.55
C GLY A 36 -7.20 -5.20 -4.90
N ASP A 37 -6.27 -5.24 -5.85
CA ASP A 37 -6.54 -4.90 -7.26
C ASP A 37 -5.96 -5.99 -8.16
N LYS A 38 -6.74 -6.47 -9.15
CA LYS A 38 -6.28 -7.40 -10.21
C LYS A 38 -5.04 -6.89 -10.97
N ALA A 39 -4.76 -5.58 -10.95
CA ALA A 39 -3.64 -4.93 -11.63
C ALA A 39 -2.39 -4.72 -10.76
N TYR A 40 -2.46 -4.83 -9.42
CA TYR A 40 -1.35 -4.45 -8.52
C TYR A 40 -0.91 -5.54 -7.53
N ASN A 41 -0.98 -6.81 -7.93
CA ASN A 41 -0.36 -7.91 -7.18
C ASN A 41 1.17 -7.98 -7.37
N GLU A 42 1.76 -7.03 -8.09
CA GLU A 42 3.21 -6.96 -8.29
C GLU A 42 3.87 -6.24 -7.11
N GLY A 43 4.44 -7.05 -6.20
CA GLY A 43 5.24 -6.53 -5.09
C GLY A 43 6.45 -5.72 -5.58
N ARG A 44 6.70 -4.60 -4.92
CA ARG A 44 7.78 -3.65 -5.23
C ARG A 44 8.87 -3.66 -4.15
N TYR A 45 10.11 -3.39 -4.53
CA TYR A 45 11.26 -3.41 -3.63
C TYR A 45 11.62 -2.03 -3.09
N PHE A 46 11.83 -1.96 -1.78
CA PHE A 46 12.10 -0.71 -1.07
C PHE A 46 13.23 -0.87 -0.04
N CYS A 47 13.98 0.21 0.16
CA CYS A 47 14.69 0.42 1.41
C CYS A 47 13.68 0.81 2.51
N GLN A 48 14.08 0.78 3.78
CA GLN A 48 13.16 1.06 4.90
C GLN A 48 12.44 2.41 4.73
N LEU A 49 13.20 3.49 4.49
CA LEU A 49 12.64 4.84 4.40
C LEU A 49 11.59 4.98 3.29
N CYS A 50 11.91 4.52 2.07
CA CYS A 50 10.98 4.58 0.95
C CYS A 50 9.80 3.62 1.14
N GLY A 51 10.00 2.50 1.83
CA GLY A 51 8.94 1.55 2.16
C GLY A 51 7.91 2.16 3.11
N ASP A 52 8.38 2.87 4.14
CA ASP A 52 7.50 3.56 5.10
C ASP A 52 6.68 4.66 4.40
N GLU A 53 7.29 5.41 3.47
CA GLU A 53 6.61 6.43 2.67
C GLU A 53 5.57 5.82 1.72
N PHE A 54 5.90 4.68 1.10
CA PHE A 54 4.96 3.92 0.29
C PHE A 54 3.74 3.46 1.11
N VAL A 55 3.96 2.89 2.30
CA VAL A 55 2.88 2.46 3.21
C VAL A 55 1.96 3.63 3.58
N ARG A 56 2.53 4.79 3.91
CA ARG A 56 1.74 6.01 4.19
C ARG A 56 0.90 6.44 2.99
N THR A 57 1.50 6.47 1.81
CA THR A 57 0.81 6.86 0.57
C THR A 57 -0.39 5.96 0.26
N VAL A 58 -0.21 4.65 0.43
CA VAL A 58 -1.29 3.67 0.25
C VAL A 58 -2.38 3.88 1.31
N ALA A 59 -2.00 4.05 2.59
CA ALA A 59 -2.96 4.30 3.67
C ALA A 59 -3.78 5.59 3.44
N ASP A 60 -3.15 6.69 3.05
CA ASP A 60 -3.81 7.96 2.75
C ASP A 60 -4.78 7.85 1.57
N THR A 61 -4.38 7.11 0.53
CA THR A 61 -5.24 6.86 -0.64
C THR A 61 -6.48 6.05 -0.22
N LEU A 62 -6.30 4.99 0.56
CA LEU A 62 -7.40 4.17 1.08
C LEU A 62 -8.31 4.97 2.02
N MET A 63 -7.76 5.89 2.82
CA MET A 63 -8.56 6.79 3.66
C MET A 63 -9.46 7.67 2.80
N ARG A 64 -8.92 8.26 1.73
CA ARG A 64 -9.68 9.11 0.79
C ARG A 64 -10.79 8.35 0.07
N GLU A 65 -10.54 7.12 -0.40
CA GLU A 65 -11.54 6.31 -1.11
C GLU A 65 -12.84 6.14 -0.31
N VAL A 66 -12.76 5.85 0.99
CA VAL A 66 -14.00 5.68 1.78
C VAL A 66 -14.63 6.99 2.21
N ILE A 67 -13.84 8.05 2.43
CA ILE A 67 -14.42 9.36 2.73
C ILE A 67 -15.24 9.87 1.53
N PHE A 68 -14.86 9.50 0.30
CA PHE A 68 -15.61 9.85 -0.92
C PHE A 68 -16.94 9.10 -1.04
N GLU A 69 -16.98 7.81 -0.67
CA GLU A 69 -18.23 7.01 -0.73
C GLU A 69 -19.22 7.34 0.41
N GLU A 70 -18.74 7.78 1.57
CA GLU A 70 -19.60 8.09 2.73
C GLU A 70 -20.37 9.43 2.58
N TYR A 71 -19.94 10.31 1.67
CA TYR A 71 -20.57 11.62 1.45
C TYR A 71 -21.68 11.64 0.38
N VAL A 72 -21.68 10.68 -0.54
CA VAL A 72 -22.67 10.63 -1.65
C VAL A 72 -23.97 9.95 -1.25
N LEU A 73 -23.95 9.06 -0.24
CA LEU A 73 -25.14 8.33 0.23
C LEU A 73 -25.84 8.95 1.45
N THR A 74 -25.23 9.94 2.10
CA THR A 74 -25.84 10.66 3.23
C THR A 74 -26.56 11.95 2.81
N ASN A 75 -26.49 12.33 1.53
CA ASN A 75 -27.11 13.55 0.97
C ASN A 75 -27.89 13.32 -0.33
N ALA A 76 -28.34 12.09 -0.61
CA ALA A 76 -29.20 11.75 -1.75
C ALA A 76 -30.60 11.33 -1.28
#